data_AF-A0ABC9Z740-F1
#
_entry.id   AF-A0ABC9Z740-F1
#
_cell.length_a   1.000
_cell.length_b   1.000
_cell.length_c   1.000
_cell.angle_alpha   90.00
_cell.angle_beta   90.00
_cell.angle_gamma   90.00
#
_symmetry.space_group_name_H-M   'P 1'
#
loop_
_entity.id
_entity.type
_entity.pdbx_description
1 polymer ?
#
loop_
_entity_poly.entity_id
_entity_poly.type
_entity_poly.pdbx_seq_one_letter_code
_entity_poly.pdbx_strand_id
1 'polypeptide(L)'
;MQPGTAPPYRAPAGTRHRGPLPSAAYFGSDLPGEKSNETTGTLVSCERWAESGDVPGKMIDMPIPPVERPDLPEYMTWEELEQLPDEIAGEIELWKGRVVWVRKGPAEHQDYSVEFRNTLRRCAREDMSGEPDRCWRTSVETNVFFDAASKSDFVTPDFLVYHCLEHEYQNIHASDVLIAGEVLSPSNPEQDVEAKRAKYASGGIPWYWEVTLARNPRRIASVRAFALETEYGRLSDGVAPLRPVNYLMAGEWLSDVHDGIDFDHPFPIHIPWSELEF
;
A
#
# COMPACT_ATOMS: atom_id res chain seq x y z
N MET A 1 -8.43 -55.28 16.07
CA MET A 1 -8.04 -54.69 14.77
C MET A 1 -6.72 -53.96 14.99
N GLN A 2 -5.66 -54.38 14.30
CA GLN A 2 -4.32 -53.80 14.38
C GLN A 2 -4.23 -52.46 13.61
N PRO A 3 -3.38 -51.51 14.01
CA PRO A 3 -3.20 -50.24 13.33
C PRO A 3 -2.31 -50.38 12.08
N GLY A 4 -2.73 -49.74 10.99
CA GLY A 4 -2.06 -49.76 9.69
C GLY A 4 -0.80 -48.90 9.65
N THR A 5 0.27 -49.47 9.13
CA THR A 5 1.57 -48.86 8.83
C THR A 5 1.50 -47.92 7.61
N ALA A 6 2.04 -46.70 7.76
CA ALA A 6 2.24 -45.75 6.67
C ALA A 6 3.45 -46.12 5.78
N PRO A 7 3.44 -45.80 4.48
CA PRO A 7 4.56 -46.07 3.57
C PRO A 7 5.68 -45.01 3.66
N PRO A 8 6.94 -45.34 3.31
CA PRO A 8 8.07 -44.43 3.43
C PRO A 8 8.17 -43.42 2.27
N TYR A 9 8.60 -42.22 2.66
CA TYR A 9 8.88 -41.04 1.84
C TYR A 9 10.04 -41.29 0.86
N ARG A 10 9.85 -41.00 -0.44
CA ARG A 10 10.89 -41.00 -1.48
C ARG A 10 11.38 -39.58 -1.72
N ALA A 11 12.68 -39.35 -1.52
CA ALA A 11 13.36 -38.12 -1.91
C ALA A 11 13.53 -38.03 -3.44
N PRO A 12 13.37 -36.84 -4.07
CA PRO A 12 13.75 -36.65 -5.46
C PRO A 12 15.27 -36.40 -5.58
N ALA A 13 15.87 -37.14 -6.50
CA ALA A 13 17.27 -37.04 -6.87
C ALA A 13 17.49 -35.97 -7.96
N GLY A 14 18.66 -35.33 -7.91
CA GLY A 14 19.43 -35.08 -9.13
C GLY A 14 19.39 -33.67 -9.72
N THR A 15 20.28 -32.84 -9.18
CA THR A 15 20.90 -31.66 -9.80
C THR A 15 21.36 -31.93 -11.24
N ARG A 16 21.04 -31.02 -12.18
CA ARG A 16 21.75 -30.93 -13.47
C ARG A 16 22.35 -29.55 -13.66
N HIS A 17 23.68 -29.52 -13.68
CA HIS A 17 24.52 -28.44 -14.18
C HIS A 17 24.17 -28.08 -15.63
N ARG A 18 24.04 -26.78 -15.93
CA ARG A 18 24.30 -26.21 -17.27
C ARG A 18 25.44 -25.21 -17.15
N GLY A 19 26.55 -25.51 -17.81
CA GLY A 19 27.61 -24.57 -18.16
C GLY A 19 27.32 -23.88 -19.51
N PRO A 20 28.30 -23.17 -20.10
CA PRO A 20 28.31 -21.70 -20.09
C PRO A 20 27.91 -21.03 -21.42
N LEU A 21 27.66 -19.73 -21.30
CA LEU A 21 27.41 -18.74 -22.36
C LEU A 21 28.51 -18.68 -23.44
N PRO A 22 28.18 -18.35 -24.70
CA PRO A 22 29.15 -17.84 -25.66
C PRO A 22 29.26 -16.32 -25.62
N SER A 23 30.50 -15.85 -25.79
CA SER A 23 30.95 -14.46 -25.85
C SER A 23 30.95 -13.91 -27.27
N ALA A 24 30.62 -12.62 -27.38
CA ALA A 24 31.08 -11.57 -28.30
C ALA A 24 31.11 -11.77 -29.83
N ALA A 25 30.50 -10.80 -30.52
CA ALA A 25 31.00 -10.30 -31.80
C ALA A 25 30.87 -8.77 -31.88
N TYR A 26 32.01 -8.13 -32.09
CA TYR A 26 32.28 -6.73 -32.42
C TYR A 26 32.00 -6.47 -33.91
N PHE A 27 31.41 -5.31 -34.25
CA PHE A 27 31.56 -4.51 -35.49
C PHE A 27 30.93 -3.13 -35.14
N GLY A 28 31.58 -1.96 -35.17
CA GLY A 28 32.34 -1.31 -36.26
C GLY A 28 31.40 -1.03 -37.44
N SER A 29 31.00 0.17 -37.85
CA SER A 29 31.64 1.49 -37.86
C SER A 29 30.64 2.55 -38.40
N ASP A 30 31.05 3.83 -38.34
CA ASP A 30 30.69 4.94 -39.23
C ASP A 30 29.53 5.90 -38.91
N LEU A 31 29.95 7.09 -38.45
CA LEU A 31 29.32 8.41 -38.62
C LEU A 31 29.26 8.79 -40.12
N PRO A 32 28.33 9.66 -40.53
CA PRO A 32 28.75 11.07 -40.68
C PRO A 32 27.66 12.13 -40.39
N GLY A 33 28.12 13.32 -40.00
CA GLY A 33 27.71 14.57 -40.65
C GLY A 33 26.56 15.36 -40.03
N GLU A 34 26.95 16.44 -39.34
CA GLU A 34 26.17 17.64 -39.03
C GLU A 34 25.23 18.11 -40.15
N LYS A 35 24.02 18.55 -39.79
CA LYS A 35 23.51 19.88 -40.16
C LYS A 35 22.65 20.47 -39.05
N SER A 36 23.07 21.64 -38.62
CA SER A 36 22.36 22.67 -37.87
C SER A 36 20.96 22.95 -38.41
N ASN A 37 20.00 23.12 -37.51
CA ASN A 37 19.00 24.17 -37.66
C ASN A 37 18.58 24.69 -36.29
N GLU A 38 18.83 25.98 -36.13
CA GLU A 38 18.39 26.82 -35.03
C GLU A 38 16.86 26.83 -34.97
N THR A 39 16.29 26.66 -33.77
CA THR A 39 15.00 27.28 -33.46
C THR A 39 15.05 27.78 -32.03
N THR A 40 15.00 29.10 -31.96
CA THR A 40 15.01 29.98 -30.81
C THR A 40 13.82 29.71 -29.89
N GLY A 41 14.10 29.35 -28.64
CA GLY A 41 13.15 29.29 -27.54
C GLY A 41 13.80 29.95 -26.31
N THR A 42 13.45 31.20 -26.09
CA THR A 42 13.99 32.13 -25.10
C THR A 42 13.95 31.55 -23.67
N LEU A 43 15.13 31.33 -23.08
CA LEU A 43 15.31 31.19 -21.64
C LEU A 43 15.16 32.58 -21.00
N VAL A 44 14.09 32.79 -20.23
CA VAL A 44 13.96 33.98 -19.38
C VAL A 44 14.81 33.77 -18.13
N SER A 45 15.90 34.54 -18.09
CA SER A 45 16.82 34.69 -16.97
C SER A 45 16.11 35.27 -15.74
N CYS A 46 16.07 34.50 -14.64
CA CYS A 46 15.70 34.98 -13.31
C CYS A 46 16.91 35.62 -12.62
N GLU A 47 17.36 36.79 -13.06
CA GLU A 47 18.31 37.61 -12.30
C GLU A 47 18.08 39.11 -12.59
N ARG A 48 17.39 39.79 -11.66
CA ARG A 48 17.55 41.21 -11.29
C ARG A 48 16.33 41.68 -10.51
N TRP A 49 16.40 41.72 -9.18
CA TRP A 49 15.77 42.73 -8.33
C TRP A 49 16.51 42.72 -6.98
N ALA A 50 17.63 43.42 -6.93
CA ALA A 50 18.16 43.99 -5.70
C ALA A 50 18.13 45.51 -5.90
N GLU A 51 17.77 46.25 -4.85
CA GLU A 51 17.64 47.71 -4.74
C GLU A 51 16.21 48.28 -4.79
N SER A 52 15.47 48.08 -3.70
CA SER A 52 14.71 49.18 -3.09
C SER A 52 14.52 48.88 -1.62
N GLY A 53 15.25 49.61 -0.77
CA GLY A 53 15.04 49.62 0.66
C GLY A 53 13.73 50.34 0.99
N ASP A 54 12.75 49.57 1.43
CA ASP A 54 11.74 49.98 2.39
C ASP A 54 11.16 48.68 2.97
N VAL A 55 11.09 48.58 4.30
CA VAL A 55 10.64 47.37 5.00
C VAL A 55 9.21 47.62 5.49
N PRO A 56 8.15 47.13 4.82
CA PRO A 56 6.82 47.19 5.39
C PRO A 56 6.49 45.85 6.05
N GLY A 57 6.13 45.93 7.32
CA GLY A 57 5.19 45.00 7.96
C GLY A 57 5.68 43.56 8.10
N LYS A 58 6.11 43.21 9.31
CA LYS A 58 6.13 41.85 9.84
C LYS A 58 4.80 41.17 9.45
N MET A 59 4.80 40.32 8.40
CA MET A 59 3.67 39.45 8.11
C MET A 59 3.52 38.57 9.35
N ILE A 60 2.49 38.88 10.12
CA ILE A 60 2.03 38.04 11.20
C ILE A 60 1.61 36.76 10.49
N ASP A 61 2.36 35.70 10.72
CA ASP A 61 2.01 34.34 10.35
C ASP A 61 0.66 34.07 11.01
N MET A 62 -0.42 34.29 10.26
CA MET A 62 -1.77 34.10 10.74
C MET A 62 -1.94 32.58 10.72
N PRO A 63 -2.01 31.92 11.89
CA PRO A 63 -2.18 30.47 11.91
C PRO A 63 -3.44 30.18 11.12
N ILE A 64 -3.32 29.36 10.08
CA ILE A 64 -4.48 28.76 9.43
C ILE A 64 -5.30 28.16 10.57
N PRO A 65 -6.54 28.62 10.82
CA PRO A 65 -7.34 28.07 11.89
C PRO A 65 -7.40 26.56 11.66
N PRO A 66 -7.17 25.72 12.69
CA PRO A 66 -7.41 24.30 12.54
C PRO A 66 -8.83 24.18 12.00
N VAL A 67 -8.99 23.47 10.87
CA VAL A 67 -10.33 23.14 10.36
C VAL A 67 -11.05 22.48 11.53
N GLU A 68 -11.97 23.23 12.16
CA GLU A 68 -12.75 22.70 13.26
C GLU A 68 -13.51 21.53 12.68
N ARG A 69 -13.22 20.33 13.18
CA ARG A 69 -13.96 19.14 12.77
C ARG A 69 -15.43 19.43 13.06
N PRO A 70 -16.31 19.38 12.04
CA PRO A 70 -17.72 19.64 12.25
C PRO A 70 -18.27 18.67 13.30
N ASP A 71 -19.22 19.14 14.10
CA ASP A 71 -19.94 18.31 15.05
C ASP A 71 -20.86 17.37 14.27
N LEU A 72 -20.33 16.19 13.94
CA LEU A 72 -21.03 15.13 13.22
C LEU A 72 -21.62 14.13 14.21
N PRO A 73 -22.74 13.45 13.85
CA PRO A 73 -23.30 12.41 14.70
C PRO A 73 -22.29 11.26 14.91
N GLU A 74 -22.39 10.55 16.04
CA GLU A 74 -21.54 9.37 16.30
C GLU A 74 -21.73 8.26 15.24
N TYR A 75 -22.94 8.18 14.66
CA TYR A 75 -23.29 7.24 13.62
C TYR A 75 -23.95 7.96 12.44
N MET A 76 -23.65 7.50 11.23
CA MET A 76 -24.27 7.96 9.99
C MET A 76 -24.35 6.84 8.95
N THR A 77 -25.28 6.96 8.00
CA THR A 77 -25.35 6.06 6.84
C THR A 77 -24.40 6.51 5.72
N TRP A 78 -24.25 5.67 4.70
CA TRP A 78 -23.46 6.01 3.52
C TRP A 78 -24.10 7.18 2.75
N GLU A 79 -25.43 7.18 2.64
CA GLU A 79 -26.18 8.25 1.97
C GLU A 79 -26.01 9.59 2.68
N GLU A 80 -25.98 9.59 4.02
CA GLU A 80 -25.70 10.79 4.82
C GLU A 80 -24.26 11.27 4.63
N LEU A 81 -23.29 10.35 4.55
CA LEU A 81 -21.89 10.67 4.26
C LEU A 81 -21.73 11.32 2.88
N GLU A 82 -22.44 10.82 1.87
CA GLU A 82 -22.44 11.38 0.50
C GLU A 82 -23.05 12.79 0.41
N GLN A 83 -23.80 13.24 1.42
CA GLN A 83 -24.30 14.63 1.47
C GLN A 83 -23.30 15.60 2.12
N LEU A 84 -22.22 15.11 2.72
CA LEU A 84 -21.18 15.97 3.28
C LEU A 84 -20.30 16.56 2.14
N PRO A 85 -19.69 17.73 2.36
CA PRO A 85 -18.65 18.23 1.45
C PRO A 85 -17.52 17.23 1.29
N ASP A 86 -16.98 17.08 0.07
CA ASP A 86 -15.94 16.11 -0.28
C ASP A 86 -14.72 16.19 0.65
N GLU A 87 -14.34 17.40 1.05
CA GLU A 87 -13.22 17.64 1.97
C GLU A 87 -13.42 17.03 3.35
N ILE A 88 -14.68 16.92 3.81
CA ILE A 88 -15.06 16.32 5.08
C ILE A 88 -15.30 14.82 4.88
N ALA A 89 -16.07 14.43 3.87
CA ALA A 89 -16.40 13.03 3.59
C ALA A 89 -15.12 12.20 3.35
N GLY A 90 -14.13 12.77 2.67
CA GLY A 90 -12.83 12.14 2.42
C GLY A 90 -11.94 11.99 3.66
N GLU A 91 -12.34 12.48 4.82
CA GLU A 91 -11.64 12.28 6.10
C GLU A 91 -12.40 11.34 7.05
N ILE A 92 -13.44 10.66 6.53
CA ILE A 92 -14.31 9.81 7.31
C ILE A 92 -14.36 8.40 6.71
N GLU A 93 -14.11 7.42 7.57
CA GLU A 93 -14.51 6.04 7.37
C GLU A 93 -15.78 5.74 8.20
N LEU A 94 -16.59 4.79 7.74
CA LEU A 94 -17.72 4.27 8.51
C LEU A 94 -17.46 2.85 8.95
N TRP A 95 -17.43 2.62 10.27
CA TRP A 95 -17.27 1.28 10.83
C TRP A 95 -18.60 0.82 11.41
N LYS A 96 -19.36 0.07 10.61
CA LYS A 96 -20.77 -0.31 10.89
C LYS A 96 -21.63 0.91 11.25
N GLY A 97 -21.50 1.97 10.44
CA GLY A 97 -22.16 3.26 10.58
C GLY A 97 -21.49 4.21 11.56
N ARG A 98 -20.56 3.76 12.41
CA ARG A 98 -19.84 4.65 13.34
C ARG A 98 -18.89 5.55 12.56
N VAL A 99 -18.95 6.85 12.80
CA VAL A 99 -18.05 7.84 12.19
C VAL A 99 -16.64 7.69 12.77
N VAL A 100 -15.67 7.41 11.90
CA VAL A 100 -14.24 7.31 12.25
C VAL A 100 -13.44 8.32 11.44
N TRP A 101 -12.81 9.27 12.13
CA TRP A 101 -11.98 10.29 11.49
C TRP A 101 -10.61 9.73 11.11
N VAL A 102 -10.33 9.70 9.81
CA VAL A 102 -9.01 9.36 9.28
C VAL A 102 -8.16 10.63 9.23
N ARG A 103 -6.89 10.51 9.66
CA ARG A 103 -5.94 11.62 9.53
C ARG A 103 -5.32 11.57 8.14
N LYS A 104 -5.36 12.67 7.40
CA LYS A 104 -4.51 12.83 6.23
C LYS A 104 -3.05 12.89 6.66
N GLY A 105 -2.24 11.98 6.14
CA GLY A 105 -0.79 12.01 6.31
C GLY A 105 -0.17 13.24 5.64
N PRO A 106 1.11 13.55 5.93
CA PRO A 106 1.85 14.54 5.16
C PRO A 106 2.04 14.07 3.71
N ALA A 107 2.46 14.95 2.79
CA ALA A 107 2.58 14.62 1.36
C ALA A 107 3.37 13.33 1.09
N GLU A 108 4.43 13.09 1.85
CA GLU A 108 5.28 11.91 1.72
C GLU A 108 4.51 10.60 1.99
N HIS A 109 3.49 10.64 2.83
CA HIS A 109 2.59 9.50 3.03
C HIS A 109 1.95 9.09 1.70
N GLN A 110 1.43 10.07 0.96
CA GLN A 110 0.81 9.83 -0.34
C GLN A 110 1.83 9.39 -1.38
N ASP A 111 3.03 9.97 -1.38
CA ASP A 111 4.10 9.57 -2.29
C ASP A 111 4.44 8.09 -2.09
N TYR A 112 4.62 7.63 -0.84
CA TYR A 112 4.86 6.22 -0.56
C TYR A 112 3.68 5.32 -0.93
N SER A 113 2.43 5.73 -0.67
CA SER A 113 1.24 4.96 -1.10
C SER A 113 1.22 4.75 -2.62
N VAL A 114 1.57 5.79 -3.38
CA VAL A 114 1.64 5.74 -4.84
C VAL A 114 2.78 4.83 -5.30
N GLU A 115 3.97 4.92 -4.70
CA GLU A 115 5.11 4.07 -5.09
C GLU A 115 4.88 2.59 -4.76
N PHE A 116 4.27 2.27 -3.61
CA PHE A 116 3.83 0.90 -3.33
C PHE A 116 2.82 0.41 -4.35
N ARG A 117 1.83 1.23 -4.72
CA ARG A 117 0.90 0.86 -5.79
C ARG A 117 1.62 0.60 -7.11
N ASN A 118 2.60 1.43 -7.49
CA ASN A 118 3.30 1.32 -8.77
C ASN A 118 4.15 0.05 -8.84
N THR A 119 4.91 -0.23 -7.80
CA THR A 119 5.79 -1.41 -7.69
C THR A 119 4.99 -2.71 -7.60
N LEU A 120 3.90 -2.74 -6.83
CA LEU A 120 2.97 -3.87 -6.80
C LEU A 120 2.30 -4.07 -8.16
N ARG A 121 1.94 -3.00 -8.88
CA ARG A 121 1.37 -3.11 -10.23
C ARG A 121 2.36 -3.71 -11.22
N ARG A 122 3.65 -3.39 -11.11
CA ARG A 122 4.71 -3.99 -11.92
C ARG A 122 4.78 -5.49 -11.66
N CYS A 123 4.93 -5.91 -10.40
CA CYS A 123 4.98 -7.33 -10.02
C CYS A 123 3.72 -8.09 -10.45
N ALA A 124 2.53 -7.51 -10.26
CA ALA A 124 1.27 -8.09 -10.69
C ALA A 124 1.19 -8.32 -12.21
N ARG A 125 1.71 -7.38 -13.01
CA ARG A 125 1.77 -7.51 -14.47
C ARG A 125 2.73 -8.59 -14.92
N GLU A 126 3.86 -8.71 -14.24
CA GLU A 126 4.84 -9.78 -14.49
C GLU A 126 4.19 -11.16 -14.21
N ASP A 127 3.51 -11.32 -13.08
CA ASP A 127 2.77 -12.56 -12.75
C ASP A 127 1.69 -12.89 -13.78
N MET A 128 0.82 -11.93 -14.12
CA MET A 128 -0.24 -12.12 -15.13
C MET A 128 0.30 -12.42 -16.53
N SER A 129 1.52 -11.99 -16.85
CA SER A 129 2.15 -12.33 -18.14
C SER A 129 2.57 -13.80 -18.22
N GLY A 130 2.91 -14.40 -17.08
CA GLY A 130 3.24 -15.82 -16.96
C GLY A 130 2.02 -16.73 -16.77
N GLU A 131 0.95 -16.22 -16.15
CA GLU A 131 -0.29 -16.93 -15.87
C GLU A 131 -1.53 -16.09 -16.28
N PRO A 132 -1.96 -16.12 -17.56
CA PRO A 132 -3.01 -15.23 -18.08
C PRO A 132 -4.40 -15.41 -17.47
N ASP A 133 -4.65 -16.54 -16.78
CA ASP A 133 -5.91 -16.79 -16.08
C ASP A 133 -6.02 -16.01 -14.75
N ARG A 134 -4.91 -15.44 -14.27
CA ARG A 134 -4.89 -14.53 -13.12
C ARG A 134 -5.18 -13.10 -13.57
N CYS A 135 -5.93 -12.37 -12.75
CA CYS A 135 -6.25 -10.98 -13.03
C CYS A 135 -6.20 -10.15 -11.75
N TRP A 136 -5.19 -9.29 -11.66
CA TRP A 136 -4.87 -8.45 -10.52
C TRP A 136 -5.00 -6.98 -10.88
N ARG A 137 -5.55 -6.19 -9.96
CA ARG A 137 -5.55 -4.72 -10.03
C ARG A 137 -4.95 -4.16 -8.75
N THR A 138 -4.43 -2.94 -8.87
CA THR A 138 -3.83 -2.19 -7.76
C THR A 138 -4.44 -0.81 -7.70
N SER A 139 -4.72 -0.30 -6.51
CA SER A 139 -5.23 1.07 -6.31
C SER A 139 -4.60 1.71 -5.08
N VAL A 140 -4.88 3.00 -4.91
CA VAL A 140 -4.58 3.79 -3.72
C VAL A 140 -5.87 4.40 -3.20
N GLU A 141 -5.95 4.64 -1.89
CA GLU A 141 -7.01 5.41 -1.22
C GLU A 141 -8.43 5.08 -1.73
N THR A 142 -8.73 3.79 -1.95
CA THR A 142 -10.02 3.33 -2.50
C THR A 142 -10.78 2.58 -1.41
N ASN A 143 -12.05 2.93 -1.23
CA ASN A 143 -12.90 2.32 -0.20
C ASN A 143 -13.06 0.81 -0.43
N VAL A 144 -12.86 0.04 0.64
CA VAL A 144 -13.10 -1.40 0.72
C VAL A 144 -14.28 -1.65 1.65
N PHE A 145 -15.35 -2.23 1.11
CA PHE A 145 -16.61 -2.44 1.81
C PHE A 145 -16.68 -3.85 2.44
N PHE A 146 -17.10 -3.93 3.69
CA PHE A 146 -17.19 -5.19 4.46
C PHE A 146 -18.59 -5.77 4.51
N ASP A 147 -19.62 -4.94 4.30
CA ASP A 147 -21.01 -5.37 4.27
C ASP A 147 -21.51 -5.37 2.82
N ALA A 148 -22.07 -6.50 2.38
CA ALA A 148 -22.65 -6.63 1.05
C ALA A 148 -24.00 -5.90 0.92
N ALA A 149 -24.71 -5.72 2.03
CA ALA A 149 -26.01 -5.06 2.07
C ALA A 149 -25.93 -3.56 2.36
N SER A 150 -24.79 -3.08 2.86
CA SER A 150 -24.61 -1.67 3.25
C SER A 150 -23.22 -1.16 2.95
N LYS A 151 -23.14 0.07 2.42
CA LYS A 151 -21.88 0.79 2.24
C LYS A 151 -21.42 1.52 3.50
N SER A 152 -22.17 1.46 4.59
CA SER A 152 -21.82 2.08 5.87
C SER A 152 -20.80 1.28 6.69
N ASP A 153 -20.15 0.29 6.08
CA ASP A 153 -19.05 -0.43 6.70
C ASP A 153 -17.88 -0.55 5.73
N PHE A 154 -16.94 0.39 5.81
CA PHE A 154 -15.78 0.46 4.93
C PHE A 154 -14.54 1.03 5.62
N VAL A 155 -13.40 0.76 5.01
CA VAL A 155 -12.13 1.41 5.31
C VAL A 155 -11.47 1.83 4.01
N THR A 156 -10.47 2.68 4.10
CA THR A 156 -9.70 3.18 2.96
C THR A 156 -8.23 2.82 3.21
N PRO A 157 -7.73 1.72 2.61
CA PRO A 157 -6.31 1.40 2.62
C PRO A 157 -5.52 2.42 1.80
N ASP A 158 -4.27 2.65 2.19
CA ASP A 158 -3.37 3.55 1.49
C ASP A 158 -2.98 2.99 0.12
N PHE A 159 -2.75 1.69 0.05
CA PHE A 159 -2.61 0.94 -1.18
C PHE A 159 -3.27 -0.44 -1.05
N LEU A 160 -3.69 -1.00 -2.17
CA LEU A 160 -4.32 -2.31 -2.21
C LEU A 160 -4.04 -3.07 -3.50
N VAL A 161 -4.11 -4.40 -3.39
CA VAL A 161 -4.13 -5.34 -4.50
C VAL A 161 -5.42 -6.14 -4.40
N TYR A 162 -6.15 -6.27 -5.51
CA TYR A 162 -7.44 -6.94 -5.55
C TYR A 162 -7.64 -7.70 -6.87
N HIS A 163 -8.57 -8.64 -6.89
CA HIS A 163 -9.00 -9.34 -8.09
C HIS A 163 -9.62 -8.36 -9.10
N CYS A 164 -9.49 -8.64 -10.40
CA CYS A 164 -10.29 -7.93 -11.39
C CYS A 164 -11.79 -8.15 -11.11
N LEU A 165 -12.53 -7.06 -11.05
CA LEU A 165 -13.97 -7.08 -10.83
C LEU A 165 -14.71 -7.47 -12.11
N GLU A 166 -15.90 -8.06 -11.94
CA GLU A 166 -16.74 -8.51 -13.06
C GLU A 166 -17.32 -7.33 -13.86
N HIS A 167 -17.55 -6.20 -13.19
CA HIS A 167 -18.17 -5.02 -13.78
C HIS A 167 -17.35 -3.75 -13.55
N GLU A 168 -17.41 -2.84 -14.53
CA GLU A 168 -16.88 -1.48 -14.36
C GLU A 168 -17.65 -0.75 -13.26
N TYR A 169 -16.95 0.09 -12.49
CA TYR A 169 -17.51 0.88 -11.39
C TYR A 169 -18.13 0.05 -10.24
N GLN A 170 -17.89 -1.26 -10.21
CA GLN A 170 -18.26 -2.09 -9.07
C GLN A 170 -17.49 -1.66 -7.81
N ASN A 171 -18.18 -1.68 -6.66
CA ASN A 171 -17.55 -1.45 -5.36
C ASN A 171 -16.56 -2.58 -5.05
N ILE A 172 -15.42 -2.25 -4.45
CA ILE A 172 -14.45 -3.24 -3.99
C ILE A 172 -14.91 -3.75 -2.63
N HIS A 173 -15.22 -5.04 -2.54
CA HIS A 173 -15.52 -5.68 -1.27
C HIS A 173 -14.26 -6.32 -0.66
N ALA A 174 -14.25 -6.53 0.65
CA ALA A 174 -13.12 -7.19 1.32
C ALA A 174 -12.77 -8.56 0.71
N SER A 175 -13.76 -9.29 0.18
CA SER A 175 -13.57 -10.56 -0.53
C SER A 175 -12.80 -10.44 -1.85
N ASP A 176 -12.76 -9.24 -2.44
CA ASP A 176 -12.02 -9.00 -3.69
C ASP A 176 -10.55 -8.66 -3.41
N VAL A 177 -10.22 -8.26 -2.18
CA VAL A 177 -8.91 -7.74 -1.80
C VAL A 177 -7.96 -8.87 -1.39
N LEU A 178 -6.74 -8.83 -1.94
CA LEU A 178 -5.65 -9.74 -1.61
C LEU A 178 -4.67 -9.12 -0.61
N ILE A 179 -4.29 -7.86 -0.84
CA ILE A 179 -3.42 -7.07 0.04
C ILE A 179 -4.12 -5.76 0.37
N ALA A 180 -4.21 -5.43 1.66
CA ALA A 180 -4.49 -4.08 2.15
C ALA A 180 -3.25 -3.53 2.86
N GLY A 181 -2.80 -2.34 2.47
CA GLY A 181 -1.57 -1.72 2.97
C GLY A 181 -1.82 -0.38 3.66
N GLU A 182 -1.07 -0.13 4.73
CA GLU A 182 -1.08 1.14 5.48
C GLU A 182 0.34 1.70 5.61
N VAL A 183 0.50 2.98 5.32
CA VAL A 183 1.71 3.77 5.48
C VAL A 183 1.66 4.45 6.85
N LEU A 184 2.32 3.84 7.82
CA LEU A 184 2.30 4.29 9.20
C LEU A 184 3.32 5.40 9.42
N SER A 185 2.81 6.55 9.88
CA SER A 185 3.64 7.60 10.46
C SER A 185 3.94 7.29 11.94
N PRO A 186 5.06 7.80 12.49
CA PRO A 186 5.37 7.70 13.91
C PRO A 186 4.37 8.39 14.85
N SER A 187 3.34 9.07 14.33
CA SER A 187 2.27 9.72 15.09
C SER A 187 0.95 8.95 15.09
N ASN A 188 0.85 7.83 14.36
CA ASN A 188 -0.34 6.98 14.39
C ASN A 188 -0.44 6.31 15.79
N PRO A 189 -1.57 6.47 16.51
CA PRO A 189 -1.77 5.77 17.76
C PRO A 189 -1.80 4.26 17.53
N GLU A 190 -1.06 3.50 18.35
CA GLU A 190 -0.99 2.04 18.24
C GLU A 190 -2.39 1.40 18.32
N GLN A 191 -3.26 1.93 19.17
CA GLN A 191 -4.65 1.48 19.29
C GLN A 191 -5.44 1.63 17.98
N ASP A 192 -5.24 2.73 17.24
CA ASP A 192 -5.95 2.98 15.97
C ASP A 192 -5.45 2.02 14.88
N VAL A 193 -4.12 1.81 14.82
CA VAL A 193 -3.49 0.82 13.92
C VAL A 193 -3.99 -0.59 14.23
N GLU A 194 -4.01 -0.98 15.50
CA GLU A 194 -4.46 -2.30 15.93
C GLU A 194 -5.95 -2.52 15.63
N ALA A 195 -6.78 -1.49 15.78
CA ALA A 195 -8.21 -1.53 15.48
C ALA A 195 -8.47 -1.65 13.97
N LYS A 196 -7.75 -0.87 13.14
CA LYS A 196 -7.86 -0.94 11.68
C LYS A 196 -7.34 -2.29 11.15
N ARG A 197 -6.22 -2.79 11.70
CA ARG A 197 -5.73 -4.15 11.44
C ARG A 197 -6.78 -5.22 11.77
N ALA A 198 -7.46 -5.11 12.92
CA ALA A 198 -8.55 -6.02 13.29
C ALA A 198 -9.71 -6.00 12.29
N LYS A 199 -10.01 -4.81 11.76
CA LYS A 199 -11.10 -4.58 10.82
C LYS A 199 -10.83 -5.33 9.51
N TYR A 200 -9.62 -5.19 8.97
CA TYR A 200 -9.16 -5.96 7.80
C TYR A 200 -9.23 -7.47 8.04
N ALA A 201 -8.75 -7.95 9.19
CA ALA A 201 -8.78 -9.37 9.53
C ALA A 201 -10.22 -9.89 9.59
N SER A 202 -11.12 -9.13 10.22
CA SER A 202 -12.54 -9.48 10.32
C SER A 202 -13.24 -9.52 8.96
N GLY A 203 -12.72 -8.78 7.96
CA GLY A 203 -13.17 -8.83 6.58
C GLY A 203 -12.62 -10.00 5.76
N GLY A 204 -11.67 -10.76 6.31
CA GLY A 204 -11.09 -11.91 5.62
C GLY A 204 -10.03 -11.57 4.57
N ILE A 205 -9.46 -10.36 4.60
CA ILE A 205 -8.41 -9.98 3.64
C ILE A 205 -7.15 -10.82 3.91
N PRO A 206 -6.61 -11.58 2.95
CA PRO A 206 -5.53 -12.54 3.22
C PRO A 206 -4.22 -11.91 3.71
N TRP A 207 -3.85 -10.75 3.17
CA TRP A 207 -2.59 -10.08 3.49
C TRP A 207 -2.82 -8.65 3.95
N TYR A 208 -2.20 -8.30 5.07
CA TYR A 208 -2.14 -6.93 5.57
C TYR A 208 -0.69 -6.46 5.63
N TRP A 209 -0.41 -5.27 5.12
CA TRP A 209 0.94 -4.72 5.02
C TRP A 209 1.05 -3.43 5.82
N GLU A 210 2.11 -3.31 6.62
CA GLU A 210 2.46 -2.09 7.34
C GLU A 210 3.79 -1.55 6.81
N VAL A 211 3.77 -0.30 6.35
CA VAL A 211 4.95 0.43 5.89
C VAL A 211 5.25 1.51 6.92
N THR A 212 6.30 1.33 7.73
CA THR A 212 6.65 2.30 8.76
C THR A 212 7.64 3.33 8.23
N LEU A 213 7.33 4.61 8.37
CA LEU A 213 8.23 5.70 7.97
C LEU A 213 9.16 6.15 9.12
N ALA A 214 10.43 6.38 8.81
CA ALA A 214 11.38 7.02 9.71
C ALA A 214 11.10 8.52 9.88
N ARG A 215 11.46 9.10 11.03
CA ARG A 215 11.25 10.53 11.31
C ARG A 215 12.22 11.46 10.57
N ASN A 216 13.49 11.07 10.45
CA ASN A 216 14.55 11.91 9.87
C ASN A 216 15.76 11.09 9.37
N PRO A 217 16.10 11.13 8.06
CA PRO A 217 15.25 11.60 6.98
C PRO A 217 13.97 10.75 6.87
N ARG A 218 12.91 11.32 6.27
CA ARG A 218 11.68 10.59 5.96
C ARG A 218 11.99 9.57 4.87
N ARG A 219 12.02 8.30 5.25
CA ARG A 219 12.24 7.14 4.39
C ARG A 219 11.47 5.96 4.95
N ILE A 220 11.27 4.91 4.16
CA ILE A 220 10.80 3.64 4.69
C ILE A 220 11.83 3.13 5.71
N ALA A 221 11.38 2.88 6.93
CA ALA A 221 12.18 2.23 7.97
C ALA A 221 12.02 0.71 7.89
N SER A 222 10.77 0.26 7.75
CA SER A 222 10.45 -1.15 7.63
C SER A 222 9.16 -1.39 6.87
N VAL A 223 9.06 -2.59 6.32
CA VAL A 223 7.81 -3.16 5.79
C VAL A 223 7.55 -4.47 6.53
N ARG A 224 6.30 -4.67 6.97
CA ARG A 224 5.85 -5.92 7.58
C ARG A 224 4.66 -6.46 6.82
N ALA A 225 4.73 -7.72 6.45
CA ALA A 225 3.62 -8.46 5.87
C ALA A 225 3.02 -9.38 6.93
N PHE A 226 1.69 -9.36 7.03
CA PHE A 226 0.96 -10.22 7.94
C PHE A 226 -0.03 -11.11 7.17
N ALA A 227 -0.03 -12.40 7.50
CA ALA A 227 -0.95 -13.40 6.97
C ALA A 227 -2.20 -13.50 7.85
N LEU A 228 -3.37 -13.60 7.23
CA LEU A 228 -4.62 -13.84 7.92
C LEU A 228 -4.61 -15.22 8.58
N GLU A 229 -4.87 -15.25 9.88
CA GLU A 229 -5.10 -16.45 10.67
C GLU A 229 -6.57 -16.51 11.09
N THR A 230 -7.24 -17.57 10.64
CA THR A 230 -8.66 -17.82 10.90
C THR A 230 -8.86 -18.88 11.98
N GLU A 231 -7.81 -19.62 12.32
CA GLU A 231 -7.78 -20.59 13.41
C GLU A 231 -7.03 -19.99 14.61
N TYR A 232 -7.67 -19.95 15.78
CA TYR A 232 -6.98 -19.60 16.99
C TYR A 232 -6.39 -20.86 17.64
N GLY A 233 -5.17 -20.74 18.18
CA GLY A 233 -4.54 -21.81 18.95
C GLY A 233 -5.41 -22.26 20.14
N ARG A 234 -5.13 -23.44 20.70
CA ARG A 234 -5.91 -23.99 21.82
C ARG A 234 -5.86 -23.06 23.03
N LEU A 235 -7.01 -22.48 23.38
CA LEU A 235 -7.18 -21.69 24.59
C LEU A 235 -7.60 -22.59 25.77
N SER A 236 -7.28 -22.15 26.98
CA SER A 236 -7.75 -22.80 28.22
C SER A 236 -9.27 -22.78 28.30
N ASP A 237 -9.85 -23.78 28.96
CA ASP A 237 -11.30 -23.85 29.18
C ASP A 237 -11.82 -22.56 29.83
N GLY A 238 -12.87 -21.99 29.23
CA GLY A 238 -13.48 -20.73 29.67
C GLY A 238 -12.83 -19.46 29.12
N VAL A 239 -11.77 -19.55 28.31
CA VAL A 239 -11.14 -18.40 27.63
C VAL A 239 -11.58 -18.36 26.18
N ALA A 240 -12.22 -17.25 25.77
CA ALA A 240 -12.55 -16.97 24.37
C ALA A 240 -11.60 -15.89 23.82
N PRO A 241 -11.19 -15.99 22.54
CA PRO A 241 -10.37 -14.95 21.95
C PRO A 241 -11.20 -13.66 21.81
N LEU A 242 -10.60 -12.52 22.13
CA LEU A 242 -11.24 -11.22 21.90
C LEU A 242 -11.51 -11.00 20.41
N ARG A 243 -10.61 -11.51 19.55
CA ARG A 243 -10.70 -11.47 18.10
C ARG A 243 -10.51 -12.91 17.57
N PRO A 244 -11.55 -13.54 17.00
CA PRO A 244 -11.46 -14.92 16.53
C PRO A 244 -10.61 -15.06 15.26
N VAL A 245 -10.43 -13.95 14.52
CA VAL A 245 -9.60 -13.85 13.33
C VAL A 245 -8.57 -12.75 13.58
N ASN A 246 -7.31 -13.00 13.25
CA ASN A 246 -6.23 -12.05 13.46
C ASN A 246 -5.16 -12.21 12.38
N TYR A 247 -4.14 -11.37 12.43
CA TYR A 247 -2.99 -11.41 11.54
C TYR A 247 -1.75 -11.93 12.29
N LEU A 248 -0.99 -12.81 11.63
CA LEU A 248 0.32 -13.27 12.08
C LEU A 248 1.41 -12.67 11.19
N MET A 249 2.50 -12.19 11.78
CA MET A 249 3.61 -11.65 11.01
C MET A 249 4.26 -12.76 10.19
N ALA A 250 4.29 -12.58 8.87
CA ALA A 250 4.81 -13.53 7.89
C ALA A 250 6.11 -13.07 7.25
N GLY A 251 6.40 -11.76 7.27
CA GLY A 251 7.64 -11.18 6.79
C GLY A 251 7.91 -9.81 7.40
N GLU A 252 9.20 -9.48 7.54
CA GLU A 252 9.68 -8.17 7.95
C GLU A 252 10.95 -7.84 7.17
N TRP A 253 10.97 -6.66 6.55
CA TRP A 253 12.11 -6.14 5.80
C TRP A 253 12.46 -4.76 6.36
N LEU A 254 13.68 -4.65 6.88
CA LEU A 254 14.25 -3.39 7.37
C LEU A 254 15.12 -2.78 6.26
N SER A 255 14.96 -1.48 6.01
CA SER A 255 15.64 -0.80 4.89
C SER A 255 17.15 -0.64 5.07
N ASP A 256 17.66 -0.82 6.29
CA ASP A 256 19.08 -0.79 6.63
C ASP A 256 19.72 -2.19 6.69
N VAL A 257 18.93 -3.25 6.56
CA VAL A 257 19.39 -4.65 6.64
C VAL A 257 19.19 -5.41 5.33
N HIS A 258 18.08 -5.18 4.63
CA HIS A 258 17.71 -5.91 3.43
C HIS A 258 17.91 -5.03 2.19
N ASP A 259 18.07 -5.64 1.01
CA ASP A 259 18.20 -4.90 -0.27
C ASP A 259 16.83 -4.48 -0.86
N GLY A 260 15.74 -5.03 -0.33
CA GLY A 260 14.38 -4.77 -0.76
C GLY A 260 13.37 -5.65 -0.05
N ILE A 261 12.17 -5.72 -0.62
CA ILE A 261 11.08 -6.59 -0.22
C ILE A 261 11.06 -7.79 -1.17
N ASP A 262 11.19 -8.98 -0.61
CA ASP A 262 11.08 -10.25 -1.33
C ASP A 262 9.99 -11.10 -0.67
N PHE A 263 8.87 -11.32 -1.38
CA PHE A 263 7.73 -12.03 -0.83
C PHE A 263 6.98 -12.83 -1.91
N ASP A 264 6.71 -14.11 -1.67
CA ASP A 264 6.14 -15.01 -2.69
C ASP A 264 4.60 -14.98 -2.78
N HIS A 265 3.93 -14.14 -1.98
CA HIS A 265 2.47 -14.12 -1.87
C HIS A 265 1.87 -12.70 -2.02
N PRO A 266 0.65 -12.56 -2.58
CA PRO A 266 -0.18 -13.60 -3.21
C PRO A 266 0.37 -14.07 -4.57
N PHE A 267 1.35 -13.34 -5.10
CA PHE A 267 2.18 -13.67 -6.26
C PHE A 267 3.62 -13.26 -5.95
N PRO A 268 4.62 -13.63 -6.78
CA PRO A 268 6.00 -13.20 -6.58
C PRO A 268 6.14 -11.67 -6.58
N ILE A 269 6.56 -11.12 -5.45
CA ILE A 269 6.80 -9.68 -5.24
C ILE A 269 8.28 -9.49 -4.94
N HIS A 270 8.94 -8.72 -5.80
CA HIS A 270 10.31 -8.25 -5.61
C HIS A 270 10.33 -6.74 -5.81
N ILE A 271 10.59 -6.00 -4.73
CA ILE A 271 10.62 -4.53 -4.71
C ILE A 271 11.93 -4.06 -4.10
N PRO A 272 12.94 -3.71 -4.93
CA PRO A 272 14.16 -3.05 -4.44
C PRO A 272 13.82 -1.72 -3.77
N TRP A 273 14.55 -1.33 -2.72
CA TRP A 273 14.31 -0.05 -2.05
C TRP A 273 14.43 1.15 -2.98
N SER A 274 15.32 1.07 -3.98
CA SER A 274 15.51 2.13 -5.00
C SER A 274 14.26 2.40 -5.84
N GLU A 275 13.30 1.48 -5.92
CA GLU A 275 12.01 1.72 -6.59
C GLU A 275 11.00 2.45 -5.70
N LEU A 276 11.32 2.64 -4.42
CA LEU A 276 10.48 3.34 -3.44
C LEU A 276 11.12 4.68 -2.99
N GLU A 277 12.25 5.06 -3.56
CA GLU A 277 12.92 6.35 -3.34
C GLU A 277 12.35 7.43 -4.29
N PHE A 278 12.19 8.66 -3.78
CA PHE A 278 11.78 9.84 -4.56
C PHE A 278 12.51 11.11 -4.11
#